data_AF-F0FZI3-F1
#
_entry.id   AF-F0FZI3-F1
#
_cell.length_a   1.000
_cell.length_b   1.000
_cell.length_c   1.000
_cell.angle_alpha   90.00
_cell.angle_beta   90.00
_cell.angle_gamma   90.00
#
_symmetry.space_group_name_H-M   'P 1'
#
loop_
_entity.id
_entity.type
_entity.pdbx_description
1 polymer ?
#
loop_
_entity_poly.entity_id
_entity_poly.type
_entity_poly.pdbx_seq_one_letter_code
_entity_poly.pdbx_strand_id
1 'polypeptide(L)'
;AGALGAVAAALVGWFSIRQRGTYFVMLTLAFGQLFYFLAYTTPDLTGGDNGLLDIPRPALSAFGHPLVSLDSPWRYYGFVAVLFVAVFWLLLLGLVLIAVSLFMQRGLWGLGERVAASLRRNTATSGEQA
;
A
#
# COMPACT_ATOMS: atom_id res chain seq x y z
N ALA A 1 21.31 4.38 -16.08
CA ALA A 1 19.86 4.36 -16.38
C ALA A 1 19.00 4.98 -15.27
N GLY A 2 19.06 4.48 -14.03
CA GLY A 2 18.14 4.92 -12.95
C GLY A 2 18.11 6.43 -12.66
N ALA A 3 19.26 7.11 -12.70
CA ALA A 3 19.32 8.56 -12.45
C ALA A 3 18.58 9.40 -13.52
N LEU A 4 18.70 9.04 -14.80
CA LEU A 4 17.99 9.73 -15.89
C LEU A 4 16.48 9.51 -15.78
N GLY A 5 16.07 8.28 -15.45
CA GLY A 5 14.66 7.95 -15.18
C GLY A 5 14.11 8.74 -13.99
N ALA A 6 14.88 8.88 -12.91
CA ALA A 6 14.48 9.66 -11.75
C ALA A 6 14.31 11.15 -12.07
N VAL A 7 15.21 11.74 -12.87
CA VAL A 7 15.09 13.14 -13.31
C VAL A 7 13.86 13.33 -14.20
N ALA A 8 13.64 12.43 -15.17
CA ALA A 8 12.46 12.48 -16.04
C ALA A 8 11.15 12.35 -15.24
N ALA A 9 11.10 11.39 -14.31
CA ALA A 9 9.96 11.19 -13.42
C ALA A 9 9.71 12.40 -12.52
N ALA A 10 10.77 13.03 -11.99
CA ALA A 10 10.64 14.24 -11.17
C ALA A 10 10.09 15.42 -11.99
N LEU A 11 10.57 15.62 -13.22
CA LEU A 11 10.08 16.68 -14.10
C LEU A 11 8.61 16.49 -14.48
N VAL A 12 8.23 15.28 -14.88
CA VAL A 12 6.83 14.96 -15.23
C VAL A 12 5.92 15.03 -14.01
N GLY A 13 6.37 14.52 -12.87
CA GLY A 13 5.64 14.61 -11.60
C GLY A 13 5.41 16.06 -11.19
N TRP A 14 6.47 16.87 -11.21
CA TRP A 14 6.41 18.31 -10.93
C TRP A 14 5.43 19.05 -11.85
N PHE A 15 5.43 18.73 -13.14
CA PHE A 15 4.48 19.35 -14.07
C PHE A 15 3.04 18.88 -13.83
N SER A 16 2.85 17.59 -13.56
CA SER A 16 1.53 16.99 -13.37
C SER A 16 0.81 17.57 -12.14
N ILE A 17 1.50 17.76 -11.01
CA ILE A 17 0.89 18.28 -9.77
C ILE A 17 0.38 19.73 -9.87
N ARG A 18 0.75 20.47 -10.91
CA ARG A 18 0.27 21.85 -11.12
C ARG A 18 -1.15 21.89 -11.71
N GLN A 19 -1.63 20.79 -12.29
CA GLN A 19 -2.98 20.65 -12.80
C GLN A 19 -3.97 20.34 -11.65
N ARG A 20 -5.19 20.87 -11.72
CA ARG A 20 -6.24 20.62 -10.72
C ARG A 20 -7.45 19.90 -11.34
N GLY A 21 -8.08 19.04 -10.54
CA GLY A 21 -9.32 18.36 -10.92
C GLY A 21 -9.12 17.37 -12.08
N THR A 22 -10.05 17.36 -13.03
CA THR A 22 -10.08 16.40 -14.13
C THR A 22 -8.88 16.50 -15.08
N TYR A 23 -8.31 17.71 -15.25
CA TYR A 23 -7.13 17.92 -16.08
C TYR A 23 -5.90 17.18 -15.58
N PHE A 24 -5.77 17.00 -14.26
CA PHE A 24 -4.70 16.18 -13.68
C PHE A 24 -4.80 14.73 -14.18
N VAL A 25 -5.99 14.15 -14.10
CA VAL A 25 -6.24 12.77 -14.54
C VAL A 25 -6.04 12.62 -16.04
N MET A 26 -6.51 13.58 -16.84
CA MET A 26 -6.28 13.56 -18.29
C MET A 26 -4.79 13.60 -18.62
N LEU A 27 -4.02 14.42 -17.90
CA LEU A 27 -2.59 14.57 -18.12
C LEU A 27 -1.80 13.32 -17.71
N THR A 28 -2.13 12.66 -16.60
CA THR A 28 -1.45 11.42 -16.18
C THR A 28 -1.70 10.28 -17.16
N LEU A 29 -2.93 10.18 -17.69
CA LEU A 29 -3.29 9.22 -18.74
C LEU A 29 -2.52 9.52 -20.04
N ALA A 30 -2.46 10.79 -20.44
CA ALA A 30 -1.72 11.21 -21.63
C ALA A 30 -0.21 10.90 -21.51
N PHE A 31 0.41 11.20 -20.35
CA PHE A 31 1.80 10.86 -20.11
C PHE A 31 2.04 9.35 -20.07
N GLY A 32 1.14 8.58 -19.46
CA GLY A 32 1.22 7.12 -19.47
C GLY A 32 1.28 6.57 -20.90
N GLN A 33 0.41 7.07 -21.77
CA GLN A 33 0.39 6.66 -23.18
C GLN A 33 1.62 7.15 -23.96
N LEU A 34 2.06 8.39 -23.71
CA LEU A 34 3.28 8.94 -24.32
C LEU A 34 4.51 8.07 -23.96
N PHE A 35 4.67 7.70 -22.70
CA PHE A 35 5.79 6.88 -22.25
C PHE A 35 5.72 5.45 -22.77
N TYR A 36 4.51 4.88 -22.87
CA TYR A 36 4.32 3.59 -23.53
C TYR A 36 4.80 3.64 -24.99
N PHE A 37 4.36 4.63 -25.76
CA PHE A 37 4.82 4.81 -27.13
C PHE A 37 6.32 5.05 -27.22
N LEU A 38 6.87 5.91 -26.35
CA LEU A 38 8.30 6.18 -26.33
C LEU A 38 9.10 4.90 -26.07
N ALA A 39 8.70 4.10 -25.08
CA ALA A 39 9.33 2.81 -24.81
C ALA A 39 9.20 1.84 -25.98
N TYR A 40 8.07 1.81 -26.68
CA TYR A 40 7.86 0.94 -27.83
C TYR A 40 8.68 1.36 -29.06
N THR A 41 8.80 2.67 -29.32
CA THR A 41 9.52 3.22 -30.48
C THR A 41 11.03 3.24 -30.34
N THR A 42 11.56 3.06 -29.12
CA THR A 42 13.01 3.07 -28.86
C THR A 42 13.52 1.69 -28.43
N PRO A 43 13.50 0.70 -29.34
CA PRO A 43 13.89 -0.68 -29.02
C PRO A 43 15.35 -0.78 -28.57
N ASP A 44 16.23 0.10 -29.04
CA ASP A 44 17.64 0.11 -28.66
C ASP A 44 17.87 0.37 -27.15
N LEU A 45 16.94 1.07 -26.49
CA LEU A 45 17.04 1.43 -25.06
C LEU A 45 16.17 0.57 -24.14
N THR A 46 15.00 0.12 -24.59
CA THR A 46 14.00 -0.58 -23.77
C THR A 46 13.80 -2.04 -24.17
N GLY A 47 14.34 -2.45 -25.32
CA GLY A 47 14.04 -3.73 -25.95
C GLY A 47 12.69 -3.76 -26.67
N GLY A 48 11.93 -2.66 -26.70
CA GLY A 48 10.68 -2.54 -27.45
C GLY A 48 9.65 -3.61 -27.07
N ASP A 49 9.29 -4.44 -28.04
CA ASP A 49 8.40 -5.60 -27.92
C ASP A 49 9.05 -6.79 -27.18
N ASN A 50 10.37 -6.96 -27.30
CA ASN A 50 11.13 -8.03 -26.65
C ASN A 50 11.44 -7.72 -25.17
N GLY A 51 11.43 -6.43 -24.79
CA GLY A 51 11.76 -5.96 -23.45
C GLY A 51 13.24 -6.12 -23.09
N LEU A 52 13.62 -5.62 -21.90
CA LEU A 52 14.98 -5.75 -21.39
C LEU A 52 15.23 -7.16 -20.87
N LEU A 53 15.99 -7.94 -21.64
CA LEU A 53 16.47 -9.25 -21.25
C LEU A 53 17.77 -9.12 -20.43
N ASP A 54 18.02 -10.10 -19.57
CA ASP A 54 19.28 -10.27 -18.84
C ASP A 54 19.65 -9.16 -17.83
N ILE A 55 18.66 -8.55 -17.17
CA ILE A 55 18.92 -7.61 -16.07
C ILE A 55 19.58 -8.36 -14.88
N PRO A 56 20.79 -7.95 -14.44
CA PRO A 56 21.48 -8.58 -13.33
C PRO A 56 20.61 -8.55 -12.07
N ARG A 57 20.43 -9.71 -11.43
CA ARG A 57 19.64 -9.82 -10.20
C ARG A 57 20.49 -9.37 -9.02
N PRO A 58 20.23 -8.22 -8.40
CA PRO A 58 21.02 -7.78 -7.27
C PRO A 58 20.83 -8.77 -6.13
N ALA A 59 21.94 -9.33 -5.62
CA ALA A 59 21.90 -10.10 -4.39
C ALA A 59 21.42 -9.19 -3.25
N LEU A 60 20.58 -9.71 -2.35
CA LEU A 60 20.17 -8.98 -1.16
C LEU A 60 21.36 -8.93 -0.22
N SER A 61 22.07 -7.81 -0.26
CA SER A 61 23.10 -7.46 0.70
C SER A 61 22.58 -6.40 1.65
N ALA A 62 22.75 -6.62 2.95
CA ALA A 62 22.55 -5.59 3.96
C ALA A 62 23.88 -5.37 4.65
N PHE A 63 24.24 -4.10 4.85
CA PHE A 63 25.50 -3.70 5.50
C PHE A 63 26.77 -4.32 4.87
N GLY A 64 26.76 -4.61 3.56
CA GLY A 64 27.90 -5.20 2.86
C GLY A 64 28.04 -6.73 2.98
N HIS A 65 27.13 -7.40 3.71
CA HIS A 65 27.09 -8.86 3.78
C HIS A 65 26.02 -9.41 2.82
N PRO A 66 26.33 -10.44 2.00
CA PRO A 66 25.32 -11.10 1.18
C PRO A 66 24.43 -11.97 2.08
N LEU A 67 23.19 -11.55 2.36
CA LEU A 67 22.25 -12.34 3.16
C LEU A 67 21.65 -13.46 2.34
N VAL A 68 21.24 -13.15 1.11
CA VAL A 68 20.63 -14.12 0.20
C VAL A 68 21.09 -13.82 -1.21
N SER A 69 21.68 -14.81 -1.88
CA SER A 69 21.95 -14.76 -3.32
C SER A 69 20.67 -15.13 -4.09
N LEU A 70 20.25 -14.25 -5.03
CA LEU A 70 19.05 -14.40 -5.88
C LEU A 70 19.42 -14.79 -7.32
N ASP A 71 20.58 -15.42 -7.45
CA ASP A 71 21.14 -15.99 -8.67
C ASP A 71 20.28 -17.14 -9.20
N SER A 72 19.79 -18.00 -8.32
CA SER A 72 18.90 -19.11 -8.70
C SER A 72 17.44 -18.66 -8.85
N PRO A 73 16.73 -19.04 -9.93
CA PRO A 73 15.30 -18.74 -10.11
C PRO A 73 14.44 -19.16 -8.93
N TRP A 74 14.69 -20.34 -8.36
CA TRP A 74 13.91 -20.88 -7.24
C TRP A 74 14.04 -20.02 -5.98
N ARG A 75 15.23 -19.49 -5.70
CA ARG A 75 15.48 -18.59 -4.56
C ARG A 75 14.82 -17.23 -4.77
N TYR A 76 14.87 -16.70 -5.98
CA TYR A 76 14.20 -15.45 -6.33
C TYR A 76 12.68 -15.57 -6.18
N TYR A 77 12.07 -16.62 -6.77
CA TYR A 77 10.62 -16.84 -6.65
C TYR A 77 10.21 -17.13 -5.20
N GLY A 78 10.99 -17.89 -4.45
CA GLY A 78 10.76 -18.13 -3.03
C GLY A 78 10.79 -16.84 -2.21
N PHE A 79 11.77 -15.97 -2.44
CA PHE A 79 11.86 -14.66 -1.80
C PHE A 79 10.62 -13.78 -2.09
N VAL A 80 10.25 -13.67 -3.38
CA VAL A 80 9.06 -12.90 -3.78
C VAL A 80 7.78 -13.48 -3.18
N ALA A 81 7.64 -14.81 -3.12
CA ALA A 81 6.49 -15.47 -2.51
C ALA A 81 6.39 -15.19 -1.00
N VAL A 82 7.50 -15.29 -0.26
CA VAL A 82 7.54 -14.95 1.17
C VAL A 82 7.21 -13.48 1.39
N LEU A 83 7.78 -12.59 0.59
CA LEU A 83 7.50 -11.15 0.67
C LEU A 83 6.01 -10.86 0.41
N PHE A 84 5.43 -11.48 -0.62
CA PHE A 84 4.01 -11.36 -0.93
C PHE A 84 3.13 -11.83 0.24
N VAL A 85 3.40 -13.02 0.79
CA VAL A 85 2.66 -13.55 1.94
C VAL A 85 2.80 -12.65 3.16
N ALA A 86 4.01 -12.13 3.43
CA ALA A 86 4.25 -11.21 4.55
C ALA A 86 3.45 -9.91 4.42
N VAL A 87 3.46 -9.28 3.24
CA VAL A 87 2.68 -8.06 2.96
C VAL A 87 1.18 -8.35 3.04
N PHE A 88 0.73 -9.47 2.46
CA PHE A 88 -0.67 -9.88 2.52
C PHE A 88 -1.14 -10.10 3.97
N TRP A 89 -0.33 -10.76 4.78
CA TRP A 89 -0.62 -10.98 6.19
C TRP A 89 -0.68 -9.66 6.98
N LEU A 90 0.22 -8.72 6.69
CA LEU A 90 0.24 -7.39 7.32
C LEU A 90 -0.99 -6.56 6.93
N LEU A 91 -1.42 -6.60 5.67
CA LEU A 91 -2.65 -5.95 5.21
C LEU A 91 -3.89 -6.57 5.87
N LEU A 92 -3.94 -7.90 5.99
CA LEU A 92 -5.04 -8.61 6.65
C LEU A 92 -5.09 -8.28 8.14
N LEU A 93 -3.94 -8.27 8.82
CA LEU A 93 -3.84 -7.82 10.22
C LEU A 93 -4.31 -6.37 10.36
N GLY A 94 -3.90 -5.47 9.48
CA GLY A 94 -4.35 -4.06 9.48
C GLY A 94 -5.87 -3.94 9.31
N LEU A 95 -6.46 -4.69 8.39
CA LEU A 95 -7.91 -4.74 8.19
C LEU A 95 -8.64 -5.28 9.42
N VAL A 96 -8.13 -6.36 10.02
CA VAL A 96 -8.69 -6.94 11.26
C VAL A 96 -8.61 -5.95 12.42
N LEU A 97 -7.48 -5.24 12.58
CA LEU A 97 -7.34 -4.21 13.62
C LEU A 97 -8.30 -3.04 13.42
N ILE A 98 -8.50 -2.59 12.18
CA ILE A 98 -9.51 -1.56 11.85
C ILE A 98 -10.92 -2.07 12.22
N ALA A 99 -11.25 -3.30 11.85
CA ALA A 99 -12.55 -3.90 12.16
C ALA A 99 -12.79 -4.05 13.67
N VAL A 100 -11.78 -4.54 14.42
CA VAL A 100 -11.84 -4.68 15.88
C VAL A 100 -11.97 -3.31 16.56
N SER A 101 -11.19 -2.32 16.12
CA SER A 101 -11.28 -0.95 16.62
C SER A 101 -12.67 -0.35 16.43
N LEU A 102 -13.24 -0.50 15.23
CA LEU A 102 -14.61 -0.06 14.91
C LEU A 102 -15.68 -0.78 15.75
N PHE A 103 -15.51 -2.08 15.98
CA PHE A 103 -16.49 -2.88 16.73
C PHE A 103 -16.41 -2.65 18.25
N MET A 104 -15.20 -2.50 18.79
CA MET A 104 -14.98 -2.28 20.22
C MET A 104 -15.45 -0.90 20.68
N GLN A 105 -15.46 0.11 19.79
CA GLN A 105 -16.04 1.43 20.09
C GLN A 105 -17.56 1.41 20.31
N ARG A 106 -18.31 0.41 19.80
CA ARG A 106 -19.78 0.37 19.93
C ARG A 106 -20.31 -0.62 20.98
N GLY A 107 -19.48 -1.50 21.54
CA GLY A 107 -19.94 -2.64 22.35
C GLY A 107 -19.96 -2.44 23.87
N LEU A 108 -18.89 -1.89 24.44
CA LEU A 108 -18.70 -1.88 25.90
C LEU A 108 -19.28 -0.63 26.59
N TRP A 109 -19.17 0.54 25.96
CA TRP A 109 -19.69 1.80 26.51
C TRP A 109 -21.22 1.79 26.60
N GLY A 110 -21.90 1.25 25.58
CA GLY A 110 -23.36 1.14 25.57
C GLY A 110 -23.94 0.16 26.59
N LEU A 111 -23.17 -0.83 27.03
CA LEU A 111 -23.60 -1.77 28.08
C LEU A 111 -23.48 -1.13 29.47
N GLY A 112 -22.44 -0.33 29.68
CA GLY A 112 -22.29 0.51 30.89
C GLY A 112 -23.41 1.54 31.03
N GLU A 113 -23.81 2.19 29.95
CA GLU A 113 -24.94 3.14 29.95
C GLU A 113 -26.28 2.45 30.25
N ARG A 114 -26.52 1.23 29.73
CA ARG A 114 -27.73 0.46 30.02
C ARG A 114 -27.79 -0.01 31.47
N VAL A 115 -26.67 -0.42 32.04
CA VAL A 115 -26.57 -0.80 33.46
C VAL A 115 -26.74 0.42 34.36
N ALA A 116 -26.09 1.55 34.03
CA ALA A 116 -26.25 2.80 34.77
C ALA A 116 -27.69 3.34 34.70
N ALA A 117 -28.35 3.21 33.54
CA ALA A 117 -29.76 3.57 33.38
C ALA A 117 -30.71 2.64 34.14
N SER A 118 -30.38 1.34 34.26
CA SER A 118 -31.16 0.38 35.02
C SER A 118 -31.03 0.59 36.54
N LEU A 119 -29.83 0.91 37.03
CA LEU A 119 -29.59 1.21 38.45
C LEU A 119 -30.27 2.51 38.90
N ARG A 120 -30.27 3.56 38.06
CA ARG A 120 -30.96 4.82 38.36
C ARG A 120 -32.49 4.68 38.47
N ARG A 121 -33.10 3.67 37.83
CA ARG A 121 -34.55 3.42 37.93
C ARG A 121 -34.95 2.77 39.25
N ASN A 122 -34.11 1.92 39.83
CA ASN A 122 -34.44 1.21 41.08
C ASN A 122 -34.29 2.09 42.33
N THR A 123 -33.47 3.14 42.29
CA THR A 123 -33.34 4.07 43.41
C THR A 123 -34.49 5.07 43.51
N ALA A 124 -35.23 5.34 42.42
CA ALA A 124 -36.39 6.23 42.43
C ALA A 124 -37.63 5.59 43.06
N THR A 125 -37.84 4.27 42.89
CA THR A 125 -39.00 3.56 43.45
C THR A 125 -38.90 3.28 44.95
N SER A 126 -37.69 3.34 45.51
CA SER A 126 -37.45 3.12 46.95
C SER A 126 -37.70 4.37 47.80
N GLY A 127 -37.76 5.56 47.19
CA GLY A 127 -37.98 6.84 47.90
C GLY A 127 -39.44 7.24 48.07
N GLU A 128 -40.38 6.60 47.38
CA GLU A 128 -41.82 6.90 47.48
C GLU A 128 -42.56 5.99 48.48
N GLN A 129 -41.82 5.07 49.12
CA GLN A 129 -42.35 4.14 50.12
C GLN A 129 -41.85 4.41 51.55
N ALA A 130 -41.14 5.51 51.79
CA ALA A 130 -40.69 5.98 53.10
C ALA A 130 -41.37 7.31 53.44
#